data_AF-A0A848K9Q8-F1
#
_entry.id   AF-A0A848K9Q8-F1
#
_cell.length_a   1.000
_cell.length_b   1.000
_cell.length_c   1.000
_cell.angle_alpha   90.00
_cell.angle_beta   90.00
_cell.angle_gamma   90.00
#
_symmetry.space_group_name_H-M   'P 1'
#
loop_
_entity.id
_entity.type
_entity.pdbx_description
1 polymer ?
#
loop_
_entity_poly.entity_id
_entity_poly.type
_entity_poly.pdbx_seq_one_letter_code
_entity_poly.pdbx_strand_id
1 'polypeptide(L)'
;MSGTVGGGQHRGARSELHTSAEASIEPDSRWAQYMPSAIPECSEVRDDILAQSGRDIGVVDEEWLLTVVRTVLQEKLRETTIGRVDVTWDEIRSLLARPDYDPRLLSKFLSTKGAVGVAINDKISALLSVHIPAALLLRVRAGDFDIR
;
A
#
# COMPACT_ATOMS: atom_id res chain seq x y z
N MET A 1 57.60 5.30 -44.83
CA MET A 1 56.25 5.75 -44.47
C MET A 1 56.00 5.37 -43.03
N SER A 2 55.63 6.37 -42.25
CA SER A 2 55.45 6.40 -40.79
C SER A 2 54.27 5.55 -40.29
N GLY A 3 54.26 5.24 -38.99
CA GLY A 3 53.06 4.89 -38.21
C GLY A 3 53.19 3.57 -37.44
N THR A 4 53.73 3.49 -36.22
CA THR A 4 53.24 3.97 -34.89
C THR A 4 52.63 2.83 -34.05
N VAL A 5 53.21 2.65 -32.87
CA VAL A 5 52.80 1.81 -31.74
C VAL A 5 51.57 2.38 -31.01
N GLY A 6 50.72 1.52 -30.48
CA GLY A 6 49.78 1.81 -29.38
C GLY A 6 48.95 0.57 -29.09
N GLY A 7 48.94 -0.06 -27.91
CA GLY A 7 49.14 0.48 -26.57
C GLY A 7 47.83 0.38 -25.81
N GLY A 8 47.67 -0.70 -25.03
CA GLY A 8 46.86 -0.81 -23.82
C GLY A 8 45.38 -0.37 -23.84
N GLN A 9 44.48 -1.29 -23.50
CA GLN A 9 43.84 -1.30 -22.17
C GLN A 9 42.67 -2.28 -22.16
N HIS A 10 42.80 -3.31 -21.31
CA HIS A 10 41.67 -3.93 -20.66
C HIS A 10 40.84 -2.83 -19.99
N ARG A 11 39.72 -2.45 -20.59
CA ARG A 11 38.64 -1.78 -19.87
C ARG A 11 37.59 -2.82 -19.54
N GLY A 12 37.58 -3.22 -18.27
CA GLY A 12 36.40 -3.79 -17.66
C GLY A 12 35.23 -2.84 -17.90
N ALA A 13 34.22 -3.32 -18.62
CA ALA A 13 32.89 -2.75 -18.55
C ALA A 13 32.36 -3.12 -17.17
N ARG A 14 32.60 -2.21 -16.22
CA ARG A 14 31.97 -2.19 -14.91
C ARG A 14 30.47 -2.35 -15.10
N SER A 15 29.96 -3.42 -14.50
CA SER A 15 28.63 -3.57 -13.95
C SER A 15 27.94 -2.22 -13.77
N GLU A 16 27.02 -1.89 -14.68
CA GLU A 16 26.05 -0.83 -14.47
C GLU A 16 25.07 -1.34 -13.40
N LEU A 17 25.48 -1.17 -12.14
CA LEU A 17 24.55 -1.07 -11.03
C LEU A 17 23.73 0.21 -11.26
N HIS A 18 22.78 0.14 -12.19
CA HIS A 18 21.61 0.97 -12.11
C HIS A 18 20.86 0.48 -10.88
N THR A 19 21.11 1.17 -9.76
CA THR A 19 20.11 1.36 -8.72
C THR A 19 18.83 1.78 -9.45
N SER A 20 17.93 0.82 -9.70
CA SER A 20 16.61 1.11 -10.26
C SER A 20 15.95 2.03 -9.24
N ALA A 21 16.02 3.34 -9.51
CA ALA A 21 15.16 4.31 -8.86
C ALA A 21 13.75 3.74 -8.95
N GLU A 22 13.13 3.52 -7.80
CA GLU A 22 11.77 3.00 -7.69
C GLU A 22 10.90 3.78 -8.68
N ALA A 23 10.49 3.13 -9.77
CA ALA A 23 9.82 3.84 -10.85
C ALA A 23 8.59 4.55 -10.27
N SER A 24 8.51 5.87 -10.52
CA SER A 24 7.30 6.64 -10.19
C SER A 24 6.13 6.01 -10.92
N ILE A 25 5.08 5.66 -10.18
CA ILE A 25 3.84 5.16 -10.76
C ILE A 25 2.96 6.38 -11.04
N GLU A 26 2.86 6.73 -12.32
CA GLU A 26 1.95 7.79 -12.76
C GLU A 26 0.51 7.24 -12.87
N PRO A 27 -0.49 7.96 -12.34
CA PRO A 27 -1.88 7.52 -12.44
C PRO A 27 -2.39 7.63 -13.88
N ASP A 28 -3.28 6.70 -14.26
CA ASP A 28 -4.06 6.84 -15.49
C ASP A 28 -5.24 7.79 -15.23
N SER A 29 -5.16 9.00 -15.78
CA SER A 29 -6.16 10.06 -15.60
C SER A 29 -7.56 9.65 -16.06
N ARG A 30 -7.67 8.76 -17.06
CA ARG A 30 -8.95 8.24 -17.54
C ARG A 30 -9.69 7.48 -16.45
N TRP A 31 -8.98 6.74 -15.61
CA TRP A 31 -9.58 5.90 -14.57
C TRP A 31 -9.54 6.55 -13.19
N ALA A 32 -8.52 7.35 -12.90
CA ALA A 32 -8.38 8.07 -11.63
C ALA A 32 -9.57 9.00 -11.34
N GLN A 33 -10.20 9.60 -12.35
CA GLN A 33 -11.41 10.40 -12.17
C GLN A 33 -12.61 9.62 -11.56
N TYR A 34 -12.61 8.29 -11.67
CA TYR A 34 -13.62 7.42 -11.07
C TYR A 34 -13.23 6.93 -9.67
N MET A 35 -12.11 7.40 -9.10
CA MET A 35 -11.64 7.08 -7.75
C MET A 35 -11.67 8.33 -6.85
N PRO A 36 -12.84 8.96 -6.61
CA PRO A 36 -12.93 10.21 -5.85
C PRO A 36 -12.63 10.03 -4.35
N SER A 37 -12.80 8.81 -3.83
CA SER A 37 -12.52 8.46 -2.44
C SER A 37 -11.09 7.98 -2.29
N ALA A 38 -10.28 8.76 -1.57
CA ALA A 38 -8.95 8.35 -1.18
C ALA A 38 -9.04 7.11 -0.28
N ILE A 39 -8.11 6.17 -0.49
CA ILE A 39 -7.87 5.10 0.47
C ILE A 39 -7.24 5.77 1.71
N PRO A 40 -7.85 5.69 2.90
CA PRO A 40 -7.28 6.29 4.10
C PRO A 40 -6.04 5.52 4.58
N GLU A 41 -5.18 6.19 5.34
CA GLU A 41 -4.06 5.54 6.02
C GLU A 41 -4.57 4.62 7.12
N CYS A 42 -3.87 3.51 7.36
CA CYS A 42 -4.24 2.60 8.47
C CYS A 42 -4.16 3.29 9.84
N SER A 43 -3.27 4.28 10.00
CA SER A 43 -3.18 5.10 11.21
C SER A 43 -4.39 6.02 11.37
N GLU A 44 -4.88 6.64 10.29
CA GLU A 44 -6.10 7.45 10.32
C GLU A 44 -7.30 6.60 10.77
N VAL A 45 -7.41 5.38 10.22
CA VAL A 45 -8.47 4.42 10.63
C VAL A 45 -8.38 4.06 12.11
N ARG A 46 -7.17 3.80 12.63
CA ARG A 46 -6.94 3.55 14.06
C ARG A 46 -7.37 4.76 14.89
N ASP A 47 -6.93 5.95 14.52
CA ASP A 47 -7.20 7.18 15.26
C ASP A 47 -8.71 7.47 15.31
N ASP A 48 -9.40 7.26 14.20
CA ASP A 48 -10.86 7.37 14.11
C ASP A 48 -11.57 6.36 15.03
N ILE A 49 -11.08 5.11 15.12
CA ILE A 49 -11.62 4.10 16.03
C ILE A 49 -11.42 4.53 17.48
N LEU A 50 -10.22 4.98 17.85
CA LEU A 50 -9.88 5.41 19.21
C LEU A 50 -10.75 6.60 19.62
N ALA A 51 -10.84 7.62 18.78
CA ALA A 51 -11.66 8.81 19.01
C ALA A 51 -13.14 8.48 19.25
N GLN A 52 -13.68 7.49 18.53
CA GLN A 52 -15.08 7.05 18.66
C GLN A 52 -15.31 6.05 19.79
N SER A 53 -14.26 5.41 20.31
CA SER A 53 -14.38 4.35 21.30
C SER A 53 -14.91 4.84 22.64
N GLY A 54 -14.59 6.08 23.02
CA GLY A 54 -14.85 6.63 24.35
C GLY A 54 -13.99 6.00 25.45
N ARG A 55 -12.99 5.19 25.09
CA ARG A 55 -12.01 4.60 26.00
C ARG A 55 -10.88 5.61 26.24
N ASP A 56 -10.23 5.49 27.40
CA ASP A 56 -8.97 6.19 27.64
C ASP A 56 -7.90 5.62 26.69
N ILE A 57 -7.19 6.49 25.98
CA ILE A 57 -6.12 6.10 25.05
C ILE A 57 -4.99 5.42 25.82
N GLY A 58 -4.72 5.85 27.05
CA GLY A 58 -3.64 5.29 27.88
C GLY A 58 -3.85 3.83 28.30
N VAL A 59 -5.02 3.24 28.06
CA VAL A 59 -5.30 1.83 28.36
C VAL A 59 -5.42 0.94 27.13
N VAL A 60 -5.39 1.51 25.92
CA VAL A 60 -5.53 0.77 24.66
C VAL A 60 -4.15 0.57 24.02
N ASP A 61 -3.84 -0.65 23.60
CA ASP A 61 -2.67 -0.97 22.79
C ASP A 61 -2.89 -0.51 21.35
N GLU A 62 -2.48 0.74 21.09
CA GLU A 62 -2.61 1.40 19.79
C GLU A 62 -1.83 0.70 18.66
N GLU A 63 -0.67 0.13 18.98
CA GLU A 63 0.19 -0.52 17.98
C GLU A 63 -0.40 -1.87 17.57
N TRP A 64 -0.97 -2.60 18.53
CA TRP A 64 -1.70 -3.82 18.21
C TRP A 64 -2.95 -3.52 17.39
N LEU A 65 -3.72 -2.47 17.73
CA LEU A 65 -4.86 -2.05 16.93
C LEU A 65 -4.44 -1.70 15.49
N LEU A 66 -3.37 -0.94 15.31
CA LEU A 66 -2.81 -0.61 13.99
C LEU A 66 -2.39 -1.88 13.22
N THR A 67 -1.74 -2.82 13.89
CA THR A 67 -1.32 -4.10 13.31
C THR A 67 -2.52 -4.90 12.82
N VAL A 68 -3.62 -4.93 13.57
CA VAL A 68 -4.86 -5.60 13.15
C VAL A 68 -5.45 -4.92 11.92
N VAL A 69 -5.53 -3.59 11.88
CA VAL A 69 -6.02 -2.85 10.70
C VAL A 69 -5.19 -3.19 9.45
N ARG A 70 -3.87 -3.14 9.56
CA ARG A 70 -2.94 -3.48 8.47
C ARG A 70 -3.10 -4.93 8.00
N THR A 71 -3.26 -5.87 8.94
CA THR A 71 -3.42 -7.30 8.63
C THR A 71 -4.71 -7.53 7.84
N VAL A 72 -5.83 -6.97 8.29
CA VAL A 72 -7.13 -7.10 7.60
C VAL A 72 -7.06 -6.48 6.20
N LEU A 73 -6.40 -5.33 6.04
CA LEU A 73 -6.17 -4.73 4.71
C LEU A 73 -5.40 -5.67 3.78
N GLN A 74 -4.26 -6.21 4.24
CA GLN A 74 -3.43 -7.11 3.43
C GLN A 74 -4.17 -8.39 3.04
N GLU A 75 -4.88 -9.00 3.99
CA GLU A 75 -5.73 -10.16 3.72
C GLU A 75 -6.78 -9.82 2.67
N LYS A 76 -7.43 -8.65 2.79
CA LYS A 76 -8.46 -8.27 1.83
C LYS A 76 -7.92 -8.00 0.44
N LEU A 77 -6.77 -7.35 0.33
CA LEU A 77 -6.07 -7.14 -0.95
C LEU A 77 -5.64 -8.46 -1.59
N ARG A 78 -5.21 -9.42 -0.78
CA ARG A 78 -4.90 -10.78 -1.27
C ARG A 78 -6.15 -11.46 -1.78
N GLU A 79 -7.25 -11.44 -1.03
CA GLU A 79 -8.52 -12.03 -1.45
C GLU A 79 -9.06 -11.43 -2.76
N THR A 80 -8.97 -10.11 -2.93
CA THR A 80 -9.50 -9.42 -4.13
C THR A 80 -8.72 -9.73 -5.40
N THR A 81 -7.50 -10.27 -5.27
CA THR A 81 -6.61 -10.63 -6.37
C THR A 81 -6.54 -12.13 -6.67
N ILE A 82 -7.25 -12.98 -5.90
CA ILE A 82 -7.31 -14.42 -6.17
C ILE A 82 -7.90 -14.68 -7.56
N GLY A 83 -7.18 -15.45 -8.38
CA GLY A 83 -7.61 -15.85 -9.72
C GLY A 83 -7.57 -14.73 -10.77
N ARG A 84 -7.03 -13.55 -10.43
CA ARG A 84 -6.88 -12.42 -11.33
C ARG A 84 -5.55 -12.44 -12.07
N VAL A 85 -5.57 -11.97 -13.32
CA VAL A 85 -4.38 -11.79 -14.17
C VAL A 85 -4.07 -10.31 -14.45
N ASP A 86 -5.06 -9.44 -14.25
CA ASP A 86 -5.00 -8.00 -14.48
C ASP A 86 -4.39 -7.24 -13.28
N VAL A 87 -4.71 -7.70 -12.07
CA VAL A 87 -4.13 -7.21 -10.82
C VAL A 87 -3.78 -8.42 -9.95
N THR A 88 -2.49 -8.67 -9.79
CA THR A 88 -2.00 -9.84 -9.04
C THR A 88 -1.63 -9.47 -7.60
N TRP A 89 -1.67 -10.46 -6.70
CA TRP A 89 -1.21 -10.27 -5.32
C TRP A 89 0.27 -9.90 -5.26
N ASP A 90 1.10 -10.47 -6.13
CA ASP A 90 2.55 -10.18 -6.11
C ASP A 90 2.85 -8.72 -6.47
N GLU A 91 2.16 -8.14 -7.46
CA GLU A 91 2.28 -6.71 -7.78
C GLU A 91 1.88 -5.83 -6.59
N ILE A 92 0.74 -6.13 -5.95
CA ILE A 92 0.29 -5.37 -4.77
C ILE A 92 1.29 -5.55 -3.62
N ARG A 93 1.72 -6.77 -3.33
CA ARG A 93 2.67 -7.04 -2.25
C ARG A 93 4.00 -6.32 -2.46
N SER A 94 4.52 -6.31 -3.68
CA SER A 94 5.71 -5.52 -4.03
C SER A 94 5.49 -4.03 -3.82
N LEU A 95 4.29 -3.52 -4.13
CA LEU A 95 3.93 -2.12 -3.89
C LEU A 95 3.89 -1.79 -2.39
N LEU A 96 3.25 -2.62 -1.58
CA LEU A 96 3.15 -2.46 -0.12
C LEU A 96 4.52 -2.53 0.59
N ALA A 97 5.50 -3.21 -0.02
CA ALA A 97 6.84 -3.36 0.53
C ALA A 97 7.78 -2.20 0.18
N ARG A 98 7.33 -1.21 -0.61
CA ARG A 98 8.13 -0.05 -0.93
C ARG A 98 8.35 0.84 0.30
N PRO A 99 9.55 1.42 0.47
CA PRO A 99 9.84 2.37 1.55
C PRO A 99 9.07 3.68 1.44
N ASP A 100 8.66 4.06 0.23
CA ASP A 100 7.84 5.24 -0.07
C ASP A 100 6.34 4.94 -0.14
N TYR A 101 5.92 3.76 0.31
CA TYR A 101 4.51 3.36 0.24
C TYR A 101 3.61 4.32 1.04
N ASP A 102 2.61 4.86 0.34
CA ASP A 102 1.43 5.48 0.91
C ASP A 102 0.17 4.92 0.21
N PRO A 103 -1.04 5.04 0.79
CA PRO A 103 -2.27 4.61 0.16
C PRO A 103 -2.56 5.28 -1.20
N ARG A 104 -2.01 6.49 -1.44
CA ARG A 104 -2.17 7.18 -2.73
C ARG A 104 -1.40 6.46 -3.83
N LEU A 105 -0.26 5.87 -3.50
CA LEU A 105 0.53 5.05 -4.42
C LEU A 105 -0.25 3.80 -4.84
N LEU A 106 -1.01 3.19 -3.91
CA LEU A 106 -1.95 2.11 -4.24
C LEU A 106 -3.04 2.58 -5.20
N SER A 107 -3.70 3.72 -4.93
CA SER A 107 -4.70 4.28 -5.86
C SER A 107 -4.12 4.61 -7.23
N LYS A 108 -2.91 5.18 -7.29
CA LYS A 108 -2.20 5.45 -8.56
C LYS A 108 -1.96 4.16 -9.33
N PHE A 109 -1.40 3.14 -8.69
CA PHE A 109 -1.20 1.83 -9.30
C PHE A 109 -2.52 1.24 -9.82
N LEU A 110 -3.56 1.22 -8.99
CA LEU A 110 -4.87 0.68 -9.37
C LEU A 110 -5.47 1.44 -10.56
N SER A 111 -5.27 2.77 -10.67
CA SER A 111 -5.77 3.51 -11.83
C SER A 111 -5.21 3.01 -13.17
N THR A 112 -3.98 2.50 -13.19
CA THR A 112 -3.37 1.91 -14.39
C THR A 112 -3.99 0.57 -14.80
N LYS A 113 -4.83 -0.02 -13.94
CA LYS A 113 -5.45 -1.34 -14.12
C LYS A 113 -6.90 -1.27 -14.59
N GLY A 114 -7.34 -0.09 -15.05
CA GLY A 114 -8.65 0.11 -15.63
C GLY A 114 -9.82 -0.03 -14.66
N ALA A 115 -10.97 -0.45 -15.17
CA ALA A 115 -12.20 -0.61 -14.39
C ALA A 115 -12.04 -1.54 -13.17
N VAL A 116 -11.19 -2.56 -13.28
CA VAL A 116 -10.90 -3.47 -12.17
C VAL A 116 -10.15 -2.75 -11.06
N GLY A 117 -9.18 -1.92 -11.41
CA GLY A 117 -8.48 -1.10 -10.44
C GLY A 117 -9.41 -0.17 -9.68
N VAL A 118 -10.37 0.47 -10.37
CA VAL A 118 -11.43 1.27 -9.73
C VAL A 118 -12.24 0.44 -8.75
N ALA A 119 -12.71 -0.74 -9.17
CA ALA A 119 -13.50 -1.61 -8.30
C ALA A 119 -12.71 -2.08 -7.05
N ILE A 120 -11.41 -2.34 -7.18
CA ILE A 120 -10.55 -2.68 -6.04
C ILE A 120 -10.36 -1.47 -5.14
N ASN A 121 -10.07 -0.29 -5.70
CA ASN A 121 -9.90 0.95 -4.94
C ASN A 121 -11.14 1.23 -4.09
N ASP A 122 -12.32 1.24 -4.69
CA ASP A 122 -13.58 1.51 -4.00
C ASP A 122 -13.85 0.49 -2.89
N LYS A 123 -13.56 -0.79 -3.15
CA LYS A 123 -13.74 -1.85 -2.15
C LYS A 123 -12.80 -1.68 -0.96
N ILE A 124 -11.57 -1.24 -1.18
CA ILE A 124 -10.58 -1.02 -0.13
C ILE A 124 -10.88 0.27 0.64
N SER A 125 -11.26 1.34 -0.05
CA SER A 125 -11.74 2.57 0.60
C SER A 125 -12.95 2.27 1.49
N ALA A 126 -13.95 1.54 1.00
CA ALA A 126 -15.11 1.14 1.80
C ALA A 126 -14.75 0.22 2.98
N LEU A 127 -13.80 -0.71 2.78
CA LEU A 127 -13.29 -1.56 3.85
C LEU A 127 -12.72 -0.73 5.00
N LEU A 128 -11.84 0.22 4.70
CA LEU A 128 -11.13 1.00 5.70
C LEU A 128 -11.98 2.11 6.32
N SER A 129 -12.88 2.74 5.56
CA SER A 129 -13.70 3.83 6.07
C SER A 129 -14.99 3.37 6.77
N VAL A 130 -15.46 2.14 6.52
CA VAL A 130 -16.76 1.67 7.03
C VAL A 130 -16.64 0.36 7.78
N HIS A 131 -16.12 -0.69 7.14
CA HIS A 131 -16.23 -2.05 7.68
C HIS A 131 -15.26 -2.32 8.83
N ILE A 132 -13.99 -1.95 8.68
CA ILE A 132 -12.97 -2.12 9.74
C ILE A 132 -13.31 -1.28 10.97
N PRO A 133 -13.61 0.03 10.84
CA PRO A 133 -14.00 0.85 12.00
C PRO A 133 -15.18 0.26 12.77
N ALA A 134 -16.26 -0.11 12.09
CA ALA A 134 -17.44 -0.67 12.73
C ALA A 134 -17.13 -1.98 13.50
N ALA A 135 -16.32 -2.86 12.91
CA ALA A 135 -15.96 -4.14 13.54
C ALA A 135 -15.01 -3.96 14.74
N LEU A 136 -13.97 -3.13 14.60
CA LEU A 136 -12.95 -2.95 15.63
C LEU A 136 -13.40 -2.04 16.77
N LEU A 137 -14.25 -1.04 16.50
CA LEU A 137 -14.80 -0.16 17.54
C LEU A 137 -15.51 -0.93 18.66
N LEU A 138 -16.29 -1.96 18.31
CA LEU A 138 -16.97 -2.80 19.29
C LEU A 138 -15.99 -3.58 20.16
N ARG A 139 -14.91 -4.08 19.55
CA ARG A 139 -13.85 -4.85 20.23
C ARG A 139 -13.02 -3.97 21.15
N VAL A 140 -12.64 -2.77 20.71
CA VAL A 140 -11.95 -1.77 21.55
C VAL A 140 -12.81 -1.40 22.76
N ARG A 141 -14.10 -1.16 22.57
CA ARG A 141 -15.04 -0.90 23.70
C ARG A 141 -15.11 -2.06 24.69
N ALA A 142 -15.04 -3.30 24.19
CA ALA A 142 -15.05 -4.50 25.01
C ALA A 142 -13.73 -4.75 25.77
N GLY A 143 -12.68 -3.96 25.52
CA GLY A 143 -11.37 -4.13 26.14
C GLY A 143 -10.51 -5.21 25.47
N ASP A 144 -10.87 -5.66 24.26
CA ASP A 144 -10.08 -6.65 23.53
C ASP A 144 -8.65 -6.19 23.29
N PHE A 145 -8.46 -4.86 23.16
CA PHE A 145 -7.21 -4.18 22.84
C PHE A 145 -6.54 -3.55 24.06
N ASP A 146 -6.88 -3.96 25.28
CA ASP A 146 -6.30 -3.35 26.48
C ASP A 146 -4.82 -3.75 26.66
N ILE A 147 -4.00 -2.78 27.09
CA ILE A 147 -2.61 -3.02 27.45
C ILE A 147 -2.57 -4.02 28.62
N ARG A 148 -1.83 -5.12 28.43
CA ARG A 148 -1.70 -6.19 29.41
C ARG A 148 -0.47 -6.06 30.30
#